data_AF-A0A4Y2NBS6-F1
#
_entry.id   AF-A0A4Y2NBS6-F1
#
_cell.length_a   1.000
_cell.length_b   1.000
_cell.length_c   1.000
_cell.angle_alpha   90.00
_cell.angle_beta   90.00
_cell.angle_gamma   90.00
#
_symmetry.space_group_name_H-M   'P 1'
#
loop_
_entity.id
_entity.type
_entity.pdbx_description
1 polymer ?
#
loop_
_entity_poly.entity_id
_entity_poly.type
_entity_poly.pdbx_seq_one_letter_code
_entity_poly.pdbx_strand_id
1 'polypeptide(L)'
;MEWLQSPEMKEKVDKIFVIGGEAVYKIAMNSDYHQIVYLTRIHSNFECDAFFPHLDPENYTLTEPKDVPEEIQEENGIKYKHEVYVKK
;
A
#
# COMPACT_ATOMS: atom_id res chain seq x y z
N MET A 1 6.42 -17.25 7.55
CA MET A 1 7.39 -16.47 6.76
C MET A 1 8.84 -16.64 7.23
N GLU A 2 9.16 -17.64 8.07
CA GLU A 2 10.51 -17.77 8.66
C GLU A 2 11.63 -17.92 7.62
N TRP A 3 11.36 -18.55 6.48
CA TRP A 3 12.33 -18.68 5.38
C TRP A 3 12.78 -17.32 4.80
N LEU A 4 11.88 -16.34 4.74
CA LEU A 4 12.19 -14.97 4.30
C LEU A 4 13.13 -14.26 5.28
N GLN A 5 13.17 -14.72 6.53
CA GLN A 5 14.04 -14.17 7.56
C GLN A 5 15.43 -14.82 7.58
N SER A 6 15.68 -15.82 6.73
CA SER A 6 16.97 -16.49 6.64
C SER A 6 18.08 -15.55 6.14
N PRO A 7 19.35 -15.78 6.51
CA PRO A 7 20.47 -14.94 6.07
C PRO A 7 20.58 -14.86 4.54
N GLU A 8 20.41 -15.98 3.85
CA GLU A 8 20.46 -16.04 2.38
C GLU A 8 19.40 -15.14 1.74
N MET A 9 18.18 -15.17 2.28
CA MET A 9 17.09 -14.36 1.73
C MET A 9 17.25 -12.87 2.05
N LYS A 10 17.77 -12.53 3.23
CA LYS A 10 18.06 -11.14 3.60
C LYS A 10 19.15 -10.50 2.74
N GLU A 11 20.06 -11.29 2.20
CA GLU A 11 21.07 -10.79 1.24
C GLU A 11 20.47 -10.54 -0.15
N LYS A 12 19.45 -11.33 -0.54
CA LYS A 12 18.86 -11.28 -1.89
C LYS A 12 17.64 -10.36 -2.01
N VAL A 13 16.93 -10.12 -0.91
CA VAL A 13 15.64 -9.42 -0.91
C VAL A 13 15.66 -8.29 0.11
N ASP A 14 15.56 -7.07 -0.39
CA ASP A 14 15.44 -5.87 0.43
C ASP A 14 14.00 -5.66 0.92
N LYS A 15 13.06 -5.52 -0.02
CA LYS A 15 11.64 -5.23 0.28
C LYS A 15 10.70 -6.15 -0.45
N ILE A 16 9.59 -6.47 0.20
CA ILE A 16 8.50 -7.27 -0.35
C ILE A 16 7.29 -6.36 -0.55
N PHE A 17 6.79 -6.30 -1.77
CA PHE A 17 5.60 -5.53 -2.13
C PHE A 17 4.48 -6.49 -2.51
N VAL A 18 3.32 -6.29 -1.89
CA VAL A 18 2.07 -6.93 -2.32
C VAL A 18 1.39 -5.97 -3.29
N ILE A 19 1.22 -6.40 -4.54
CA ILE A 19 0.67 -5.56 -5.62
C ILE A 19 -0.75 -5.96 -6.02
N GLY A 20 -1.43 -6.76 -5.19
CA GLY A 20 -2.83 -7.16 -5.35
C GLY A 20 -3.04 -8.64 -5.70
N GLY A 21 -4.27 -9.08 -5.98
CA GLY A 21 -5.55 -8.34 -5.96
C GLY A 21 -6.23 -8.28 -4.57
N GLU A 22 -7.54 -7.98 -4.53
CA GLU A 22 -8.33 -7.81 -3.28
C GLU A 22 -8.04 -8.88 -2.22
N ALA A 23 -8.17 -10.15 -2.57
CA ALA A 23 -7.97 -11.26 -1.60
C ALA A 23 -6.54 -11.29 -1.05
N VAL A 24 -5.54 -10.98 -1.89
CA VAL A 24 -4.13 -10.92 -1.49
C VAL A 24 -3.90 -9.72 -0.55
N TYR A 25 -4.51 -8.57 -0.84
CA TYR A 25 -4.46 -7.42 0.06
C TYR A 25 -5.09 -7.74 1.43
N LYS A 26 -6.24 -8.42 1.48
CA LYS A 26 -6.86 -8.83 2.75
C LYS A 26 -5.93 -9.74 3.57
N ILE A 27 -5.34 -10.75 2.94
CA ILE A 27 -4.40 -11.66 3.61
C ILE A 27 -3.17 -10.88 4.11
N ALA A 28 -2.63 -9.99 3.28
CA ALA A 28 -1.46 -9.20 3.62
C ALA A 28 -1.74 -8.23 4.78
N MET A 29 -2.83 -7.47 4.75
CA MET A 29 -3.16 -6.50 5.79
C MET A 29 -3.43 -7.14 7.17
N ASN A 30 -3.92 -8.38 7.17
CA ASN A 30 -4.12 -9.19 8.36
C ASN A 30 -2.84 -9.90 8.86
N SER A 31 -1.73 -9.81 8.14
CA SER A 31 -0.45 -10.39 8.53
C SER A 31 0.27 -9.51 9.56
N ASP A 32 0.95 -10.14 10.52
CA ASP A 32 1.83 -9.46 11.48
C ASP A 32 3.08 -8.85 10.83
N TYR A 33 3.38 -9.24 9.58
CA TYR A 33 4.52 -8.72 8.82
C TYR A 33 4.17 -7.47 7.99
N HIS A 34 2.89 -7.08 7.92
CA HIS A 34 2.47 -5.91 7.14
C HIS A 34 2.65 -4.62 7.93
N GLN A 35 3.26 -3.61 7.29
CA GLN A 35 3.61 -2.36 7.95
C GLN A 35 3.19 -1.10 7.19
N ILE A 36 3.19 -1.11 5.85
CA ILE A 36 3.02 0.10 5.03
C ILE A 36 2.03 -0.15 3.89
N VAL A 37 1.16 0.82 3.62
CA VAL A 37 0.31 0.90 2.43
C VAL A 37 0.73 2.11 1.62
N TYR A 38 1.18 1.87 0.39
CA TYR A 38 1.35 2.91 -0.63
C TYR A 38 0.07 2.99 -1.45
N LEU A 39 -0.72 4.04 -1.24
CA LEU A 39 -2.02 4.23 -1.86
C LEU A 39 -1.94 5.33 -2.92
N THR A 40 -2.39 5.03 -4.14
CA THR A 40 -2.71 6.09 -5.11
C THR A 40 -4.20 6.37 -5.01
N ARG A 41 -4.56 7.50 -4.39
CA ARG A 41 -5.94 7.94 -4.25
C ARG A 41 -6.39 8.57 -5.56
N ILE A 42 -7.28 7.89 -6.26
CA ILE A 42 -7.91 8.39 -7.49
C ILE A 42 -9.08 9.30 -7.09
N HIS A 43 -9.07 10.56 -7.55
CA HIS A 43 -10.11 11.55 -7.29
C HIS A 43 -11.21 11.50 -8.37
N SER A 44 -11.69 10.29 -8.67
CA SER A 44 -12.75 10.02 -9.64
C SER A 44 -13.42 8.69 -9.29
N ASN A 45 -14.66 8.51 -9.73
CA ASN A 45 -15.42 7.27 -9.51
C ASN A 45 -15.44 6.44 -10.79
N PHE A 46 -15.25 5.13 -10.65
CA PHE A 46 -15.28 4.15 -11.72
C PHE A 46 -16.15 2.97 -11.32
N GLU A 47 -16.75 2.30 -12.31
CA GLU A 47 -17.37 1.01 -12.07
C GLU A 47 -16.27 -0.05 -11.92
N CYS A 48 -16.27 -0.73 -10.77
CA CYS A 48 -15.29 -1.75 -10.42
C CYS A 48 -16.00 -3.02 -9.93
N ASP A 49 -15.42 -4.17 -10.20
CA ASP A 49 -15.89 -5.49 -9.76
C ASP A 49 -15.19 -6.00 -8.48
N ALA A 50 -14.10 -5.34 -8.09
CA ALA A 50 -13.33 -5.61 -6.87
C ALA A 50 -12.93 -4.31 -6.17
N PHE A 51 -12.78 -4.37 -4.84
CA PHE A 51 -12.51 -3.21 -4.00
C PHE A 51 -11.30 -3.43 -3.09
N PHE A 52 -10.55 -2.37 -2.82
CA PHE A 52 -9.48 -2.42 -1.82
C PHE A 52 -10.08 -2.64 -0.41
N PRO A 53 -9.43 -3.40 0.48
CA PRO A 53 -9.93 -3.60 1.84
C PRO A 53 -10.06 -2.27 2.60
N HIS A 54 -10.98 -2.21 3.56
CA HIS A 54 -11.17 -1.00 4.36
C HIS A 54 -9.89 -0.64 5.12
N LEU A 55 -9.40 0.59 4.92
CA LEU A 55 -8.25 1.13 5.61
C LEU A 55 -8.72 1.93 6.83
N ASP A 56 -8.68 1.30 7.98
CA ASP A 56 -9.19 1.86 9.22
C ASP A 56 -8.27 2.96 9.79
N PRO A 57 -8.72 4.22 9.93
CA PRO A 57 -7.95 5.31 10.52
C PRO A 57 -7.50 5.07 11.97
N GLU A 58 -8.18 4.18 12.70
CA GLU A 58 -7.74 3.79 14.04
C GLU A 58 -6.47 2.94 14.00
N ASN A 59 -6.26 2.16 12.92
CA ASN A 59 -5.13 1.25 12.76
C ASN A 59 -3.99 1.82 11.90
N TYR A 60 -4.21 2.91 11.17
CA TYR A 60 -3.24 3.47 10.23
C TYR A 60 -3.02 4.97 10.43
N THR A 61 -1.79 5.41 10.21
CA THR A 61 -1.39 6.83 10.25
C THR A 61 -0.89 7.26 8.88
N LEU A 62 -1.43 8.35 8.34
CA LEU A 62 -0.92 8.98 7.12
C LEU A 62 0.45 9.60 7.41
N THR A 63 1.39 9.41 6.48
CA THR A 63 2.76 9.92 6.57
C THR A 63 3.13 10.68 5.30
N GLU A 64 4.12 11.57 5.42
CA GLU A 64 4.60 12.44 4.34
C GLU A 64 6.11 12.16 4.09
N PRO A 65 6.44 11.02 3.46
CA PRO A 65 7.83 10.72 3.12
C PRO A 65 8.33 11.64 2.01
N LYS A 66 9.56 12.14 2.15
CA LYS A 66 10.19 13.11 1.24
C LYS A 66 10.25 12.69 -0.23
N ASP A 67 10.27 11.38 -0.48
CA ASP A 67 10.40 10.81 -1.82
C ASP A 67 9.04 10.58 -2.51
N VAL A 68 7.94 11.02 -1.91
CA VAL A 68 6.59 10.92 -2.46
C VAL A 68 6.02 12.32 -2.72
N PRO A 69 5.53 12.61 -3.95
CA PRO A 69 4.92 13.90 -4.25
C PRO A 69 3.69 14.17 -3.36
N GLU A 70 3.68 15.33 -2.69
CA GLU A 70 2.55 15.77 -1.86
C GLU A 70 1.39 16.35 -2.68
N GLU A 71 1.71 16.85 -3.87
CA GLU A 71 0.79 17.53 -4.77
C GLU A 71 -0.16 16.57 -5.49
N ILE A 72 -1.33 17.07 -5.86
CA ILE A 72 -2.24 16.37 -6.76
C ILE A 72 -1.63 16.35 -8.16
N GLN A 73 -1.58 15.15 -8.74
CA GLN A 73 -1.17 14.92 -10.11
C GLN A 73 -2.41 14.74 -11.00
N GLU A 74 -2.24 14.96 -12.31
CA GLU A 74 -3.30 14.79 -13.29
C GLU A 74 -2.76 14.15 -14.57
N GLU A 75 -3.37 13.04 -14.98
CA GLU A 75 -3.06 12.37 -16.24
C GLU A 75 -4.38 12.02 -16.94
N ASN A 76 -4.50 12.33 -18.24
CA ASN A 76 -5.71 12.08 -19.03
C ASN A 76 -7.00 12.66 -18.41
N GLY A 77 -6.89 13.80 -17.72
CA GLY A 77 -8.01 14.44 -17.03
C GLY A 77 -8.41 13.76 -15.71
N ILE A 78 -7.68 12.74 -15.26
CA ILE A 78 -7.91 12.03 -14.01
C ILE A 78 -6.92 12.54 -12.97
N LYS A 79 -7.46 13.11 -11.89
CA LYS A 79 -6.66 13.58 -10.75
C LYS A 79 -6.38 12.46 -9.77
N TYR A 80 -5.16 12.39 -9.25
CA TYR A 80 -4.79 11.45 -8.21
C TYR A 80 -3.73 12.02 -7.27
N LYS A 81 -3.60 11.42 -6.09
CA LYS A 81 -2.56 11.74 -5.10
C LYS A 81 -1.91 10.46 -4.58
N HIS A 82 -0.60 10.51 -4.33
CA HIS A 82 0.08 9.44 -3.61
C HIS A 82 0.01 9.69 -2.11
N GLU A 83 -0.38 8.67 -1.37
CA GLU A 83 -0.52 8.67 0.08
C GLU A 83 0.25 7.46 0.63
N VAL A 84 0.91 7.64 1.77
CA VAL A 84 1.62 6.56 2.44
C VAL A 84 1.08 6.40 3.84
N TYR A 85 0.50 5.24 4.13
CA TYR A 85 -0.02 4.90 5.43
C TYR A 85 0.88 3.88 6.11
N VAL A 86 1.16 4.11 7.39
CA VAL A 86 1.89 3.16 8.24
C VAL A 86 0.93 2.60 9.28
N LYS A 87 0.92 1.28 9.44
CA LYS A 87 0.13 0.59 10.47
C LYS A 87 0.67 1.00 11.85
N LYS A 88 -0.23 1.34 12.78
CA LYS A 88 0.10 1.72 14.16
C LYS A 88 0.61 0.53 14.97
#